data_AF-A0A183B4G4-F1
#
_entry.id   AF-A0A183B4G4-F1
#
_cell.length_a   1.000
_cell.length_b   1.000
_cell.length_c   1.000
_cell.angle_alpha   90.00
_cell.angle_beta   90.00
_cell.angle_gamma   90.00
#
_symmetry.space_group_name_H-M   'P 1'
#
loop_
_entity.id
_entity.type
_entity.pdbx_description
1 polymer ?
#
loop_
_entity_poly.entity_id
_entity_poly.type
_entity_poly.pdbx_seq_one_letter_code
_entity_poly.pdbx_strand_id
1 'polypeptide(L)'
;MAKQIYDEKRCSVNPPTIHTTRRRSKPGQAKHEQKMQLDEEDSDSLEVSTDPKGQRTWKNGVSKKDDLVTFKMYLDFTRAITALLAHQILAINRAEERGVISVKMTIHPIAEKQTRQFMLEKYFGGVNRAHWDFVHGCFSDSWKRLIEPHLVRTLRSKLTTKAQDTSLEVFTDNFRRLLMTAPLRATTTSPQLQTEPDVISSTAGAPGDRLPVVGLDPGWAHGCKWAACDPHGAVLSTGILWPPIRSNQPLERRGLIHQSRNSGQGDGLAHLTTVMRTHK
;
A
#
# COMPACT_ATOMS: atom_id res chain seq x y z
N MET A 1 31.26 13.50 13.61
CA MET A 1 31.62 12.27 12.86
C MET A 1 32.13 11.13 13.74
N ALA A 2 33.15 11.32 14.60
CA ALA A 2 33.69 10.21 15.40
C ALA A 2 32.69 9.51 16.35
N LYS A 3 31.77 10.25 16.98
CA LYS A 3 30.70 9.66 17.82
C LYS A 3 29.69 8.81 17.03
N GLN A 4 29.37 9.24 15.81
CA GLN A 4 28.39 8.60 14.93
C GLN A 4 28.92 7.25 14.41
N ILE A 5 30.21 7.21 14.06
CA ILE A 5 30.94 6.00 13.66
C ILE A 5 31.11 5.03 14.85
N TYR A 6 31.26 5.55 16.07
CA TYR A 6 31.41 4.73 17.27
C TYR A 6 30.09 4.08 17.72
N ASP A 7 28.97 4.80 17.57
CA ASP A 7 27.62 4.27 17.86
C ASP A 7 27.19 3.20 16.82
N GLU A 8 27.53 3.37 15.54
CA GLU A 8 27.25 2.37 14.49
C GLU A 8 28.02 1.06 14.70
N LYS A 9 29.28 1.13 15.15
CA LYS A 9 30.12 -0.04 15.40
C LYS A 9 29.69 -0.89 16.60
N ARG A 10 29.00 -0.32 17.59
CA ARG A 10 28.48 -1.10 18.74
C ARG A 10 27.10 -1.71 18.45
N CYS A 11 26.29 -1.03 17.64
CA CYS A 11 25.00 -1.54 17.19
C CYS A 11 25.10 -2.71 16.20
N SER A 12 26.28 -2.96 15.61
CA SER A 12 26.49 -4.10 14.70
C SER A 12 26.70 -5.43 15.44
N VAL A 13 27.24 -5.41 16.67
CA VAL A 13 27.53 -6.63 17.44
C VAL A 13 26.27 -7.18 18.12
N ASN A 14 25.40 -6.30 18.62
CA ASN A 14 24.11 -6.67 19.21
C ASN A 14 23.04 -5.66 18.80
N PRO A 15 22.40 -5.83 17.62
CA PRO A 15 21.39 -4.89 17.15
C PRO A 15 20.14 -4.94 18.03
N PRO A 16 19.45 -3.80 18.25
CA PRO A 16 18.18 -3.81 18.94
C PRO A 16 17.14 -4.60 18.14
N THR A 17 16.18 -5.19 18.83
CA THR A 17 15.12 -6.01 18.24
C THR A 17 13.79 -5.29 18.32
N ILE A 18 13.02 -5.36 17.24
CA ILE A 18 11.61 -4.95 17.22
C ILE A 18 10.75 -6.18 17.47
N HIS A 19 9.79 -6.02 18.35
CA HIS A 19 8.73 -6.98 18.64
C HIS A 19 7.38 -6.32 18.38
N THR A 20 6.55 -6.95 17.59
CA THR A 20 5.15 -6.56 17.42
C THR A 20 4.26 -7.56 18.16
N THR A 21 3.17 -7.04 18.71
CA THR A 21 2.13 -7.86 19.33
C THR A 21 0.78 -7.36 18.90
N ARG A 22 -0.21 -8.25 18.80
CA ARG A 22 -1.59 -7.84 18.56
C ARG A 22 -2.08 -6.95 19.71
N ARG A 23 -2.59 -5.76 19.36
CA ARG A 23 -3.19 -4.87 20.36
C ARG A 23 -4.56 -5.45 20.74
N ARG A 24 -4.72 -5.87 22.00
CA ARG A 24 -6.05 -6.23 22.52
C ARG A 24 -6.86 -4.94 22.68
N SER A 25 -8.09 -4.93 22.20
CA SER A 25 -9.05 -3.86 22.54
C SER A 25 -9.20 -3.81 24.06
N LYS A 26 -9.25 -2.60 24.65
CA LYS A 26 -9.46 -2.45 26.08
C LYS A 26 -10.80 -3.12 26.47
N PRO A 27 -10.88 -3.86 27.58
CA PRO A 27 -12.07 -4.61 28.01
C PRO A 27 -13.19 -3.71 28.59
N GLY A 28 -13.48 -2.57 27.97
CA GLY A 28 -14.50 -1.62 28.44
C GLY A 28 -15.37 -1.01 27.33
N GLN A 29 -15.20 -1.43 26.07
CA GLN A 29 -16.01 -0.97 24.93
C GLN A 29 -16.40 -2.12 23.99
N ALA A 30 -16.59 -3.33 24.52
CA ALA A 30 -17.11 -4.45 23.75
C ALA A 30 -18.63 -4.50 23.91
N LYS A 31 -19.37 -3.87 22.98
CA LYS A 31 -20.74 -4.34 22.70
C LYS A 31 -20.59 -5.75 22.12
N HIS A 32 -21.09 -6.72 22.88
CA HIS A 32 -21.41 -8.10 22.54
C HIS A 32 -20.75 -8.66 21.25
N GLU A 33 -19.52 -9.12 21.37
CA GLU A 33 -18.93 -10.02 20.37
C GLU A 33 -19.41 -11.44 20.69
N GLN A 34 -20.47 -11.89 20.00
CA GLN A 34 -20.79 -13.31 19.91
C GLN A 34 -19.62 -14.03 19.23
N LYS A 35 -19.11 -15.03 19.94
CA LYS A 35 -18.03 -15.92 19.54
C LYS A 35 -18.51 -16.73 18.33
N MET A 36 -18.11 -16.34 17.12
CA MET A 36 -18.43 -17.06 15.89
C MET A 36 -17.17 -17.76 15.36
N GLN A 37 -17.29 -19.08 15.24
CA GLN A 37 -16.28 -19.99 14.70
C GLN A 37 -15.93 -19.62 13.26
N LEU A 38 -14.68 -19.91 12.89
CA LEU A 38 -14.16 -19.76 11.54
C LEU A 38 -14.78 -20.85 10.65
N ASP A 39 -15.81 -20.50 9.89
CA ASP A 39 -16.18 -21.21 8.68
C ASP A 39 -15.97 -20.25 7.49
N GLU A 40 -15.25 -20.76 6.49
CA GLU A 40 -14.99 -20.11 5.20
C GLU A 40 -16.28 -20.13 4.36
N GLU A 41 -17.10 -19.08 4.33
CA GLU A 41 -18.04 -18.84 3.21
C GLU A 41 -18.32 -17.34 2.97
N ASP A 42 -18.28 -16.98 1.67
CA ASP A 42 -18.85 -15.84 0.95
C ASP A 42 -18.65 -14.41 1.46
N SER A 43 -17.56 -13.79 0.98
CA SER A 43 -17.36 -12.34 0.95
C SER A 43 -18.03 -11.70 -0.28
N ASP A 44 -19.31 -11.36 -0.18
CA ASP A 44 -19.83 -10.14 -0.83
C ASP A 44 -21.24 -9.81 -0.30
N SER A 45 -21.30 -8.98 0.73
CA SER A 45 -22.54 -8.36 1.19
C SER A 45 -22.22 -6.95 1.69
N LEU A 46 -22.20 -5.99 0.76
CA LEU A 46 -22.17 -4.57 1.07
C LEU A 46 -23.54 -4.16 1.64
N GLU A 47 -23.64 -4.00 2.96
CA GLU A 47 -24.83 -3.44 3.58
C GLU A 47 -24.98 -1.94 3.21
N VAL A 48 -25.95 -1.65 2.35
CA VAL A 48 -26.36 -0.29 2.00
C VAL A 48 -27.43 0.17 2.98
N SER A 49 -27.10 1.06 3.92
CA SER A 49 -28.12 1.78 4.69
C SER A 49 -28.47 3.09 4.00
N THR A 50 -29.74 3.28 3.63
CA THR A 50 -30.25 4.54 3.07
C THR A 50 -30.81 5.44 4.15
N ASP A 51 -30.26 6.64 4.29
CA ASP A 51 -30.88 7.71 5.08
C ASP A 51 -32.17 8.20 4.38
N PRO A 52 -33.18 8.71 5.11
CA PRO A 52 -34.51 9.09 4.58
C PRO A 52 -34.51 10.26 3.59
N LYS A 53 -33.35 10.74 3.14
CA LYS A 53 -33.19 11.80 2.12
C LYS A 53 -32.45 11.35 0.85
N GLY A 54 -32.27 10.05 0.62
CA GLY A 54 -31.78 9.53 -0.66
C GLY A 54 -30.31 9.84 -0.99
N GLN A 55 -29.54 10.39 -0.04
CA GLN A 55 -28.10 10.57 -0.18
C GLN A 55 -27.37 9.31 0.28
N ARG A 56 -26.70 8.62 -0.66
CA ARG A 56 -25.83 7.47 -0.35
C ARG A 56 -24.55 8.00 0.29
N THR A 57 -24.44 7.89 1.62
CA THR A 57 -23.19 8.16 2.33
C THR A 57 -22.40 6.87 2.46
N TRP A 58 -21.25 6.82 1.81
CA TRP A 58 -20.28 5.74 2.02
C TRP A 58 -19.66 5.92 3.40
N LYS A 59 -19.93 5.00 4.33
CA LYS A 59 -19.12 4.90 5.54
C LYS A 59 -17.78 4.31 5.13
N ASN A 60 -16.76 5.16 5.01
CA ASN A 60 -15.36 4.76 4.86
C ASN A 60 -14.82 4.13 6.17
N GLY A 61 -15.53 3.16 6.72
CA GLY A 61 -15.07 2.32 7.80
C GLY A 61 -14.50 1.05 7.20
N VAL A 62 -13.19 1.05 6.90
CA VAL A 62 -12.48 -0.21 6.63
C VAL A 62 -12.78 -1.13 7.82
N SER A 63 -13.35 -2.29 7.54
CA SER A 63 -13.75 -3.21 8.60
C SER A 63 -12.48 -3.67 9.31
N LYS A 64 -12.50 -3.72 10.65
CA LYS A 64 -11.36 -4.21 11.44
C LYS A 64 -10.92 -5.63 11.02
N LYS A 65 -11.82 -6.38 10.36
CA LYS A 65 -11.55 -7.70 9.78
C LYS A 65 -10.56 -7.61 8.61
N ASP A 66 -10.74 -6.66 7.70
CA ASP A 66 -9.89 -6.49 6.50
C ASP A 66 -8.46 -6.05 6.87
N ASP A 67 -8.36 -5.21 7.90
CA ASP A 67 -7.07 -4.79 8.46
C ASP A 67 -6.32 -5.96 9.10
N LEU A 68 -7.02 -6.89 9.76
CA LEU A 68 -6.40 -8.09 10.33
C LEU A 68 -5.83 -9.01 9.24
N VAL A 69 -6.52 -9.15 8.12
CA VAL A 69 -6.04 -9.93 6.96
C VAL A 69 -4.80 -9.27 6.37
N THR A 70 -4.85 -7.95 6.18
CA THR A 70 -3.76 -7.16 5.58
C THR A 70 -2.46 -7.22 6.40
N PHE A 71 -2.57 -7.17 7.74
CA PHE A 71 -1.40 -7.14 8.64
C PHE A 71 -1.08 -8.49 9.29
N LYS A 72 -1.65 -9.59 8.79
CA LYS A 72 -1.49 -10.95 9.35
C LYS A 72 -0.02 -11.34 9.58
N MET A 73 0.88 -10.97 8.67
CA MET A 73 2.31 -11.28 8.75
C MET A 73 3.04 -10.57 9.91
N TYR A 74 2.47 -9.50 10.46
CA TYR A 74 3.13 -8.63 11.45
C TYR A 74 2.52 -8.72 12.85
N LEU A 75 1.63 -9.69 13.12
CA LEU A 75 0.98 -9.82 14.42
C LEU A 75 1.94 -10.26 15.54
N ASP A 76 2.76 -11.28 15.27
CA ASP A 76 3.76 -11.83 16.20
C ASP A 76 5.16 -11.79 15.56
N PHE A 77 5.55 -10.61 15.09
CA PHE A 77 6.79 -10.44 14.33
C PHE A 77 7.92 -9.98 15.26
N THR A 78 9.05 -10.67 15.19
CA THR A 78 10.27 -10.31 15.91
C THR A 78 11.45 -10.29 14.95
N ARG A 79 12.17 -9.17 14.88
CA ARG A 79 13.38 -9.08 14.06
C ARG A 79 14.35 -8.02 14.54
N ALA A 80 15.64 -8.25 14.29
CA ALA A 80 16.68 -7.24 14.50
C ALA A 80 16.54 -6.07 13.53
N ILE A 81 16.87 -4.86 13.98
CA ILE A 81 16.73 -3.63 13.20
C ILE A 81 17.54 -3.67 11.90
N THR A 82 18.73 -4.27 11.92
CA THR A 82 19.63 -4.34 10.76
C THR A 82 19.06 -5.16 9.61
N ALA A 83 18.23 -6.17 9.92
CA ALA A 83 17.63 -7.02 8.91
C ALA A 83 16.33 -6.43 8.34
N LEU A 84 15.76 -5.36 8.95
CA LEU A 84 14.47 -4.79 8.54
C LEU A 84 14.50 -4.16 7.16
N LEU A 85 13.49 -4.49 6.36
CA LEU A 85 13.28 -3.93 5.03
C LEU A 85 12.44 -2.65 5.13
N ALA A 86 12.70 -1.67 4.26
CA ALA A 86 12.00 -0.38 4.26
C ALA A 86 10.46 -0.53 4.20
N HIS A 87 9.94 -1.36 3.30
CA HIS A 87 8.50 -1.60 3.17
C HIS A 87 7.88 -2.24 4.42
N GLN A 88 8.63 -3.06 5.16
CA GLN A 88 8.13 -3.66 6.41
C GLN A 88 8.04 -2.63 7.52
N ILE A 89 9.01 -1.71 7.61
CA ILE A 89 8.98 -0.61 8.58
C ILE A 89 7.73 0.25 8.35
N LEU A 90 7.43 0.59 7.09
CA LEU A 90 6.23 1.35 6.74
C LEU A 90 4.94 0.58 7.03
N ALA A 91 4.90 -0.73 6.72
CA ALA A 91 3.74 -1.57 7.03
C ALA A 91 3.46 -1.66 8.54
N ILE A 92 4.51 -1.84 9.35
CA ILE A 92 4.43 -1.87 10.81
C ILE A 92 3.95 -0.53 11.37
N ASN A 93 4.52 0.59 10.90
CA ASN A 93 4.08 1.92 11.34
C ASN A 93 2.60 2.17 11.00
N ARG A 94 2.16 1.81 9.79
CA ARG A 94 0.75 1.93 9.37
C ARG A 94 -0.19 1.06 10.22
N ALA A 95 0.22 -0.16 10.56
CA ALA A 95 -0.57 -1.07 11.39
C ALA A 95 -0.67 -0.58 12.85
N GLU A 96 0.38 0.07 13.36
CA GLU A 96 0.40 0.71 14.69
C GLU A 96 -0.53 1.94 14.74
N GLU A 97 -0.49 2.80 13.71
CA GLU A 97 -1.38 3.96 13.58
C GLU A 97 -2.87 3.56 13.52
N ARG A 98 -3.18 2.47 12.83
CA ARG A 98 -4.53 1.86 12.81
C ARG A 98 -4.90 1.16 14.12
N GLY A 99 -3.95 1.01 15.04
CA GLY A 99 -4.16 0.39 16.35
C GLY A 99 -4.37 -1.13 16.30
N VAL A 100 -3.96 -1.80 15.22
CA VAL A 100 -4.05 -3.26 15.05
C VAL A 100 -2.93 -3.96 15.83
N ILE A 101 -1.73 -3.37 15.78
CA ILE A 101 -0.54 -3.89 16.46
C ILE A 101 0.02 -2.87 17.45
N SER A 102 0.77 -3.36 18.43
CA SER A 102 1.61 -2.57 19.33
C SER A 102 3.07 -2.93 19.06
N VAL A 103 3.91 -1.91 18.89
CA VAL A 103 5.33 -2.09 18.57
C VAL A 103 6.18 -1.78 19.79
N LYS A 104 7.04 -2.71 20.17
CA LYS A 104 8.03 -2.53 21.24
C LYS A 104 9.42 -2.77 20.67
N MET A 105 10.34 -1.87 20.98
CA MET A 105 11.75 -2.03 20.63
C MET A 105 12.53 -2.34 21.90
N THR A 106 13.28 -3.43 21.89
CA THR A 106 14.11 -3.87 23.02
C THR A 106 15.57 -3.65 22.67
N ILE A 107 16.30 -2.97 23.57
CA ILE A 107 17.75 -2.80 23.48
C ILE A 107 18.42 -3.90 24.30
N HIS A 108 19.52 -4.46 23.79
CA HIS A 108 20.22 -5.53 24.47
C HIS A 108 20.85 -5.04 25.79
N PRO A 109 20.74 -5.78 26.91
CA PRO A 109 21.23 -5.34 28.23
C PRO A 109 22.75 -5.13 28.31
N ILE A 110 23.51 -5.67 27.36
CA ILE A 110 24.95 -5.41 27.25
C ILE A 110 25.22 -3.92 26.99
N ALA A 111 24.38 -3.24 26.20
CA ALA A 111 24.56 -1.82 25.88
C ALA A 111 24.43 -0.93 27.12
N GLU A 112 23.51 -1.28 28.03
CA GLU A 112 23.37 -0.62 29.32
C GLU A 112 24.64 -0.79 30.17
N LYS A 113 25.12 -2.04 30.30
CA LYS A 113 26.33 -2.34 31.09
C LYS A 113 27.56 -1.59 30.57
N GLN A 114 27.74 -1.56 29.25
CA GLN A 114 28.86 -0.86 28.61
C GLN A 114 28.77 0.66 28.78
N THR A 115 27.58 1.23 28.61
CA THR A 115 27.38 2.68 28.81
C THR A 115 27.62 3.06 30.27
N ARG A 116 27.16 2.22 31.20
CA ARG A 116 27.40 2.39 32.63
C ARG A 116 28.89 2.39 32.94
N GLN A 117 29.61 1.37 32.49
CA GLN A 117 31.06 1.25 32.72
C GLN A 117 31.81 2.47 32.17
N PHE A 118 31.49 2.88 30.95
CA PHE A 118 32.08 4.05 30.32
C PHE A 118 31.82 5.34 31.10
N MET A 119 30.61 5.53 31.64
CA MET A 119 30.28 6.71 32.44
C MET A 119 31.07 6.74 33.75
N LEU A 120 31.21 5.59 34.40
CA LEU A 120 31.91 5.45 35.67
C LEU A 120 33.41 5.73 35.52
N GLU A 121 34.05 5.14 34.51
CA GLU A 121 35.45 5.37 34.19
C GLU A 121 35.74 6.84 33.85
N LYS A 122 34.83 7.47 33.09
CA LYS A 122 35.06 8.82 32.58
C LYS A 122 34.78 9.93 33.60
N TYR A 123 33.75 9.79 34.42
CA TYR A 123 33.27 10.88 35.27
C TYR A 123 33.41 10.61 36.78
N PHE A 124 33.56 9.36 37.21
CA PHE A 124 33.49 8.98 38.62
C PHE A 124 34.73 8.23 39.13
N GLY A 125 35.87 8.31 38.44
CA GLY A 125 37.11 7.64 38.83
C GLY A 125 37.68 8.01 40.21
N GLY A 126 37.26 9.13 40.79
CA GLY A 126 37.70 9.60 42.12
C GLY A 126 36.66 9.46 43.25
N VAL A 127 35.53 8.78 43.03
CA VAL A 127 34.43 8.73 44.02
C VAL A 127 34.69 7.69 45.11
N ASN A 128 34.46 8.09 46.37
CA ASN A 128 34.55 7.20 47.53
C ASN A 128 33.59 6.01 47.41
N ARG A 129 34.04 4.82 47.83
CA ARG A 129 33.34 3.53 47.70
C ARG A 129 31.92 3.55 48.29
N ALA A 130 31.69 4.35 49.33
CA ALA A 130 30.40 4.50 50.00
C ALA A 130 29.29 5.10 49.11
N HIS A 131 29.62 5.86 48.07
CA HIS A 131 28.61 6.52 47.22
C HIS A 131 28.30 5.75 45.93
N TRP A 132 28.96 4.60 45.69
CA TRP A 132 28.79 3.84 44.46
C TRP A 132 27.39 3.25 44.31
N ASP A 133 26.78 2.78 45.39
CA ASP A 133 25.42 2.25 45.37
C ASP A 133 24.41 3.31 44.91
N PHE A 134 24.59 4.55 45.38
CA PHE A 134 23.77 5.68 44.97
C PHE A 134 23.98 6.03 43.50
N VAL A 135 25.23 6.10 43.03
CA VAL A 135 25.55 6.39 41.62
C VAL A 135 24.97 5.31 40.70
N HIS A 136 25.11 4.04 41.05
CA HIS A 136 24.53 2.94 40.29
C HIS A 136 22.99 3.00 40.27
N GLY A 137 22.37 3.31 41.41
CA GLY A 137 20.92 3.54 41.51
C GLY A 137 20.45 4.66 40.59
N CYS A 138 21.07 5.84 40.67
CA CYS A 138 20.75 6.99 39.82
C CYS A 138 20.95 6.70 38.33
N PHE A 139 22.01 5.95 37.97
CA PHE A 139 22.24 5.54 36.60
C PHE A 139 21.12 4.63 36.09
N SER A 140 20.73 3.62 36.89
CA SER A 140 19.67 2.69 36.49
C SER A 140 18.30 3.39 36.32
N ASP A 141 17.96 4.36 37.18
CA ASP A 141 16.76 5.19 37.02
C ASP A 141 16.84 6.04 35.74
N SER A 142 17.96 6.73 35.55
CA SER A 142 18.19 7.58 34.39
C SER A 142 18.14 6.78 33.08
N TRP A 143 18.68 5.56 33.08
CA TRP A 143 18.66 4.68 31.92
C TRP A 143 17.23 4.31 31.54
N LYS A 144 16.46 3.77 32.49
CA LYS A 144 15.09 3.28 32.27
C LYS A 144 14.12 4.40 31.92
N ARG A 145 14.24 5.58 32.56
CA ARG A 145 13.27 6.68 32.41
C ARG A 145 13.59 7.65 31.28
N LEU A 146 14.88 7.85 30.97
CA LEU A 146 15.31 8.91 30.05
C LEU A 146 16.08 8.37 28.85
N ILE A 147 17.16 7.61 29.08
CA ILE A 147 18.10 7.23 28.01
C ILE A 147 17.46 6.21 27.05
N GLU A 148 16.87 5.14 27.57
CA GLU A 148 16.22 4.10 26.75
C GLU A 148 15.05 4.68 25.92
N PRO A 149 14.08 5.41 26.50
CA PRO A 149 12.98 6.00 25.72
C PRO A 149 13.47 6.97 24.64
N HIS A 150 14.49 7.78 24.94
CA HIS A 150 15.05 8.72 23.99
C HIS A 150 15.75 8.00 22.82
N LEU A 151 16.52 6.95 23.13
CA LEU A 151 17.20 6.15 22.12
C LEU A 151 16.20 5.44 21.20
N VAL A 152 15.18 4.80 21.78
CA VAL A 152 14.11 4.13 21.02
C VAL A 152 13.41 5.12 20.09
N ARG A 153 13.00 6.29 20.59
CA ARG A 153 12.36 7.32 19.77
C ARG A 153 13.26 7.78 18.62
N THR A 154 14.53 8.03 18.91
CA THR A 154 15.51 8.49 17.92
C THR A 154 15.76 7.44 16.84
N LEU A 155 15.93 6.18 17.23
CA LEU A 155 16.12 5.07 16.29
C LEU A 155 14.88 4.87 15.42
N ARG A 156 13.68 4.89 16.01
CA ARG A 156 12.43 4.78 15.25
C ARG A 156 12.26 5.90 14.24
N SER A 157 12.58 7.14 14.62
CA SER A 157 12.54 8.28 13.71
C SER A 157 13.49 8.08 12.53
N LYS A 158 14.76 7.72 12.80
CA LYS A 158 15.76 7.48 11.75
C LYS A 158 15.38 6.34 10.81
N LEU A 159 14.86 5.23 11.34
CA LEU A 159 14.39 4.11 10.54
C LEU A 159 13.20 4.48 9.66
N THR A 160 12.29 5.28 10.19
CA THR A 160 11.10 5.74 9.45
C THR A 160 11.51 6.67 8.31
N THR A 161 12.35 7.67 8.58
CA THR A 161 12.86 8.57 7.53
C THR A 161 13.59 7.78 6.44
N LYS A 162 14.52 6.89 6.82
CA LYS A 162 15.24 6.06 5.85
C LYS A 162 14.29 5.18 5.01
N ALA A 163 13.27 4.60 5.64
CA ALA A 163 12.30 3.78 4.93
C ALA A 163 11.42 4.60 3.97
N GLN A 164 11.04 5.82 4.36
CA GLN A 164 10.30 6.76 3.52
C GLN A 164 11.13 7.18 2.29
N ASP A 165 12.41 7.53 2.49
CA ASP A 165 13.31 7.94 1.41
C ASP A 165 13.47 6.81 0.39
N THR A 166 13.78 5.58 0.83
CA THR A 166 13.87 4.41 -0.07
C THR A 166 12.54 4.13 -0.79
N SER A 167 11.41 4.32 -0.12
CA SER A 167 10.10 4.15 -0.77
C SER A 167 9.84 5.20 -1.83
N LEU A 168 10.31 6.44 -1.62
CA LEU A 168 10.17 7.53 -2.57
C LEU A 168 11.05 7.32 -3.81
N GLU A 169 12.26 6.80 -3.63
CA GLU A 169 13.15 6.42 -4.74
C GLU A 169 12.48 5.37 -5.64
N VAL A 170 12.00 4.28 -5.06
CA VAL A 170 11.31 3.21 -5.81
C VAL A 170 10.04 3.73 -6.49
N PHE A 171 9.30 4.61 -5.81
CA PHE A 171 8.12 5.25 -6.40
C PHE A 171 8.49 6.12 -7.60
N THR A 172 9.53 6.94 -7.47
CA THR A 172 10.00 7.84 -8.53
C THR A 172 10.48 7.05 -9.75
N ASP A 173 11.21 5.95 -9.53
CA ASP A 173 11.66 5.07 -10.62
C ASP A 173 10.48 4.44 -11.35
N ASN A 174 9.49 3.91 -10.62
CA ASN A 174 8.29 3.33 -11.22
C ASN A 174 7.47 4.39 -11.97
N PHE A 175 7.35 5.58 -11.40
CA PHE A 175 6.66 6.70 -12.03
C PHE A 175 7.37 7.16 -13.31
N ARG A 176 8.70 7.27 -13.28
CA ARG A 176 9.52 7.58 -14.46
C ARG A 176 9.34 6.52 -15.55
N ARG A 177 9.33 5.23 -15.21
CA ARG A 177 9.08 4.14 -16.18
C ARG A 177 7.71 4.27 -16.84
N LEU A 178 6.68 4.59 -16.06
CA LEU A 178 5.34 4.81 -16.59
C LEU A 178 5.31 5.99 -17.59
N LEU A 179 5.96 7.10 -17.26
CA LEU A 179 6.04 8.28 -18.14
C LEU A 179 6.89 8.06 -19.40
N MET A 180 7.94 7.24 -19.29
CA MET A 180 8.83 6.88 -20.40
C MET A 180 8.31 5.70 -21.23
N THR A 181 7.11 5.20 -20.93
CA THR A 181 6.49 4.13 -21.72
C THR A 181 6.27 4.65 -23.14
N ALA A 182 6.81 3.94 -24.12
CA ALA A 182 6.70 4.34 -25.51
C ALA A 182 5.21 4.45 -25.90
N PRO A 183 4.84 5.48 -26.69
CA PRO A 183 3.48 5.60 -27.17
C PRO A 183 3.12 4.37 -28.02
N LEU A 184 1.88 3.91 -27.91
CA LEU A 184 1.37 2.80 -28.73
C LEU A 184 1.49 3.17 -30.21
N ARG A 185 2.13 2.31 -31.00
CA ARG A 185 2.30 2.45 -32.45
C ARG A 185 1.57 1.32 -33.16
N ALA A 186 1.08 1.59 -34.37
CA ALA A 186 0.56 0.54 -35.23
C ALA A 186 1.68 -0.45 -35.60
N THR A 187 1.48 -1.75 -35.39
CA THR A 187 2.26 -2.77 -36.09
C THR A 187 1.73 -2.86 -37.49
N THR A 188 2.45 -2.31 -38.47
CA THR A 188 2.16 -2.46 -39.90
C THR A 188 2.40 -3.91 -40.33
N THR A 189 1.50 -4.81 -39.95
CA THR A 189 1.38 -6.14 -40.56
C THR A 189 0.35 -6.06 -41.69
N SER A 190 0.68 -5.26 -42.71
CA SER A 190 -0.01 -5.26 -44.00
C SER A 190 1.06 -5.44 -45.08
N PRO A 191 1.19 -6.61 -45.74
CA PRO A 191 2.26 -6.89 -46.70
C PRO A 191 2.06 -6.21 -48.08
N GLN A 192 1.35 -5.09 -48.19
CA GLN A 192 1.01 -4.49 -49.49
C GLN A 192 1.01 -2.95 -49.53
N LEU A 193 2.05 -2.31 -49.01
CA LEU A 193 2.40 -0.98 -49.52
C LEU A 193 3.92 -0.82 -49.58
N GLN A 194 4.49 -1.17 -50.74
CA GLN A 194 5.82 -0.71 -51.12
C GLN A 194 5.72 0.78 -51.40
N THR A 195 6.22 1.61 -50.48
CA THR A 195 6.61 2.98 -50.78
C THR A 195 8.07 3.14 -50.37
N GLU A 196 8.90 3.25 -51.41
CA GLU A 196 10.28 3.72 -51.51
C GLU A 196 11.20 3.69 -50.26
N PRO A 197 12.33 2.97 -50.32
CA PRO A 197 13.29 2.89 -49.23
C PRO A 197 14.28 4.04 -49.34
N ASP A 198 13.96 5.23 -48.81
CA ASP A 198 15.01 6.22 -48.44
C ASP A 198 14.51 7.47 -47.70
N VAL A 199 13.21 7.62 -47.45
CA VAL A 199 12.77 8.66 -46.52
C VAL A 199 12.89 8.12 -45.11
N ILE A 200 14.05 8.35 -44.48
CA ILE A 200 14.16 8.37 -43.02
C ILE A 200 13.27 9.52 -42.58
N SER A 201 11.97 9.24 -42.50
CA SER A 201 10.99 10.16 -41.99
C SER A 201 11.36 10.40 -40.55
N SER A 202 11.85 11.60 -40.29
CA SER A 202 12.09 12.20 -38.98
C SER A 202 10.82 12.28 -38.11
N THR A 203 9.79 11.52 -38.43
CA THR A 203 8.49 11.46 -37.79
C THR A 203 8.48 10.39 -36.70
N ALA A 204 9.21 10.64 -35.62
CA ALA A 204 8.85 10.08 -34.32
C ALA A 204 7.50 10.65 -33.78
N GLY A 205 6.72 11.34 -34.62
CA GLY A 205 5.46 12.01 -34.26
C GLY A 205 4.57 12.41 -35.44
N ALA A 206 4.61 11.73 -36.59
CA ALA A 206 3.61 11.98 -37.64
C ALA A 206 2.23 11.45 -37.20
N PRO A 207 1.14 12.20 -37.44
CA PRO A 207 -0.20 11.78 -37.03
C PRO A 207 -0.74 10.54 -37.75
N GLY A 208 -0.15 10.17 -38.90
CA GLY A 208 -0.63 9.07 -39.74
C GLY A 208 -0.40 7.66 -39.18
N ASP A 209 0.51 7.49 -38.21
CA ASP A 209 0.89 6.17 -37.66
C ASP A 209 0.12 5.79 -36.38
N ARG A 210 -0.79 6.66 -35.93
CA ARG A 210 -1.58 6.45 -34.70
C ARG A 210 -2.91 5.79 -35.05
N LEU A 211 -3.29 4.76 -34.30
CA LEU A 211 -4.58 4.10 -34.46
C LEU A 211 -5.65 4.84 -33.65
N PRO A 212 -6.92 4.81 -34.08
CA PRO A 212 -8.03 5.11 -33.19
C PRO A 212 -7.99 4.13 -32.00
N VAL A 213 -8.23 4.65 -30.80
CA VAL A 213 -8.12 3.88 -29.55
C VAL A 213 -9.46 3.89 -28.83
N VAL A 214 -9.83 2.76 -28.24
CA VAL A 214 -10.93 2.70 -27.28
C VAL A 214 -10.37 2.39 -25.90
N GLY A 215 -10.53 3.33 -24.97
CA GLY A 215 -10.23 3.15 -23.56
C GLY A 215 -11.41 2.48 -22.86
N LEU A 216 -11.12 1.48 -22.02
CA LEU A 216 -12.10 0.79 -21.18
C LEU A 216 -11.70 0.95 -19.71
N ASP A 217 -12.61 1.48 -18.89
CA ASP A 217 -12.47 1.60 -17.44
C ASP A 217 -13.47 0.64 -16.76
N PRO A 218 -13.01 -0.56 -16.34
CA PRO A 218 -13.89 -1.61 -15.85
C PRO A 218 -14.49 -1.26 -14.48
N GLY A 219 -15.80 -1.46 -14.35
CA GLY A 219 -16.51 -1.33 -13.08
C GLY A 219 -17.74 -2.22 -13.03
N TRP A 220 -17.93 -2.94 -11.92
CA TRP A 220 -19.10 -3.80 -11.72
C TRP A 220 -20.31 -2.98 -11.28
N ALA A 221 -20.23 -2.31 -10.12
CA ALA A 221 -21.38 -1.60 -9.53
C ALA A 221 -21.86 -0.38 -10.35
N HIS A 222 -21.00 0.17 -11.20
CA HIS A 222 -21.25 1.41 -11.95
C HIS A 222 -21.09 1.22 -13.47
N GLY A 223 -21.03 -0.02 -13.95
CA GLY A 223 -20.76 -0.36 -15.34
C GLY A 223 -19.32 -0.07 -15.78
N CYS A 224 -18.93 -0.68 -16.90
CA CYS A 224 -17.67 -0.48 -17.60
C CYS A 224 -17.77 0.77 -18.48
N LYS A 225 -16.99 1.81 -18.19
CA LYS A 225 -17.02 3.04 -18.99
C LYS A 225 -16.11 2.85 -20.20
N TRP A 226 -16.51 3.42 -21.32
CA TRP A 226 -15.70 3.40 -22.52
C TRP A 226 -15.63 4.77 -23.16
N ALA A 227 -14.51 5.06 -23.80
CA ALA A 227 -14.29 6.26 -24.61
C ALA A 227 -13.54 5.87 -25.88
N ALA A 228 -14.08 6.25 -27.04
CA ALA A 228 -13.41 6.10 -28.32
C ALA A 228 -12.75 7.43 -28.70
N CYS A 229 -11.48 7.36 -29.10
CA CYS A 229 -10.68 8.49 -29.51
C CYS A 229 -10.13 8.29 -30.91
N ASP A 230 -10.01 9.37 -31.67
CA ASP A 230 -9.35 9.39 -32.97
C ASP A 230 -7.81 9.27 -32.82
N PRO A 231 -7.06 9.10 -33.92
CA PRO A 231 -5.59 9.09 -33.91
C PRO A 231 -4.91 10.33 -33.29
N HIS A 232 -5.61 11.47 -33.26
CA HIS A 232 -5.11 12.73 -32.72
C HIS A 232 -5.41 12.89 -31.22
N GLY A 233 -6.22 12.00 -30.64
CA GLY A 233 -6.64 12.04 -29.25
C GLY A 233 -7.95 12.80 -29.00
N ALA A 234 -8.66 13.23 -30.05
CA ALA A 234 -10.00 13.81 -29.92
C ALA A 234 -11.01 12.71 -29.59
N VAL A 235 -11.90 12.99 -28.64
CA VAL A 235 -12.94 12.04 -28.20
C VAL A 235 -14.06 12.00 -29.25
N LEU A 236 -14.29 10.81 -29.81
CA LEU A 236 -15.35 10.54 -30.79
C LEU A 236 -16.69 10.25 -30.12
N SER A 237 -16.68 9.37 -29.11
CA SER A 237 -17.87 9.02 -28.34
C SER A 237 -17.50 8.40 -26.99
N THR A 238 -18.44 8.41 -26.06
CA THR A 238 -18.31 7.80 -24.73
C THR A 238 -19.59 7.06 -24.36
N GLY A 239 -19.49 6.11 -23.44
CA GLY A 239 -20.66 5.41 -22.93
C GLY A 239 -20.36 4.52 -21.74
N ILE A 240 -21.41 3.86 -21.26
CA ILE A 240 -21.33 2.86 -20.19
C ILE A 240 -21.85 1.54 -20.74
N LEU A 241 -21.02 0.52 -20.65
CA LEU A 241 -21.33 -0.86 -20.95
C LEU A 241 -21.63 -1.61 -19.65
N TRP A 242 -22.66 -2.45 -19.65
CA TRP A 242 -22.94 -3.39 -18.57
C TRP A 242 -22.71 -4.81 -19.06
N PRO A 243 -21.53 -5.40 -18.82
CA PRO A 243 -21.27 -6.77 -19.20
C PRO A 243 -22.24 -7.70 -18.46
N PRO A 244 -22.90 -8.66 -19.15
CA PRO A 244 -23.74 -9.62 -18.47
C PRO A 244 -22.88 -10.49 -17.53
N ILE A 245 -23.27 -10.55 -16.26
CA ILE A 245 -22.64 -11.44 -15.28
C ILE A 245 -23.06 -12.86 -15.64
N ARG A 246 -22.12 -13.71 -16.03
CA ARG A 246 -22.38 -15.15 -16.14
C ARG A 246 -22.58 -15.69 -14.73
N SER A 247 -23.84 -15.91 -14.33
CA SER A 247 -24.12 -16.80 -13.19
C SER A 247 -23.60 -18.18 -13.54
N ASN A 248 -22.97 -18.88 -12.60
CA ASN A 248 -22.42 -20.23 -12.77
C ASN A 248 -23.50 -21.32 -12.95
N GLN A 249 -24.71 -20.95 -13.37
CA GLN A 249 -25.81 -21.85 -13.67
C GLN A 249 -25.69 -22.31 -15.14
N PRO A 250 -25.88 -23.62 -15.44
CA PRO A 250 -25.82 -24.13 -16.80
C PRO A 250 -26.84 -23.40 -17.67
N LEU A 251 -26.42 -23.02 -18.89
CA LEU A 251 -27.28 -22.45 -19.93
C LEU A 251 -28.34 -23.49 -20.36
N GLU A 252 -29.42 -23.62 -19.60
CA GLU A 252 -30.65 -24.14 -20.15
C GLU A 252 -31.17 -23.11 -21.15
N ARG A 253 -31.15 -23.52 -22.43
CA ARG A 253 -31.87 -22.83 -23.50
C ARG A 253 -33.33 -22.71 -23.11
N ARG A 254 -33.72 -21.58 -22.53
CA ARG A 254 -35.10 -21.12 -22.54
C ARG A 254 -35.17 -19.86 -23.37
N GLY A 255 -35.87 -19.99 -24.50
CA GLY A 255 -36.18 -18.93 -25.45
C GLY A 255 -36.99 -17.81 -24.80
N LEU A 256 -36.33 -16.99 -24.00
CA LEU A 256 -36.90 -15.79 -23.43
C LEU A 256 -35.97 -14.65 -23.78
N ILE A 257 -36.44 -13.89 -24.76
CA ILE A 257 -36.28 -12.45 -24.88
C ILE A 257 -36.46 -11.88 -23.47
N HIS A 258 -35.37 -11.82 -22.69
CA HIS A 258 -35.40 -11.14 -21.42
C HIS A 258 -35.34 -9.66 -21.75
N GLN A 259 -36.54 -9.10 -21.78
CA GLN A 259 -36.82 -7.68 -21.84
C GLN A 259 -35.74 -6.91 -21.07
N SER A 260 -35.05 -6.08 -21.84
CA SER A 260 -34.57 -4.77 -21.43
C SER A 260 -35.39 -4.24 -20.25
N ARG A 261 -34.87 -4.45 -19.04
CA ARG A 261 -35.36 -3.81 -17.82
C ARG A 261 -34.42 -2.65 -17.49
N ASN A 262 -34.34 -1.74 -18.44
CA ASN A 262 -34.05 -0.31 -18.31
C ASN A 262 -34.17 0.32 -19.72
N SER A 263 -35.41 0.34 -20.22
CA SER A 263 -35.80 1.10 -21.40
C SER A 263 -35.66 2.59 -21.11
N GLY A 264 -34.49 3.15 -21.43
CA GLY A 264 -34.18 4.58 -21.32
C GLY A 264 -32.70 4.91 -21.48
N GLN A 265 -31.80 3.96 -21.26
CA GLN A 265 -30.36 4.12 -21.49
C GLN A 265 -29.96 3.16 -22.60
N GLY A 266 -29.82 3.67 -23.82
CA GLY A 266 -29.52 2.87 -25.01
C GLY A 266 -28.34 1.93 -24.78
N ASP A 267 -28.44 0.70 -25.29
CA ASP A 267 -27.45 -0.35 -25.14
C ASP A 267 -26.05 0.19 -25.46
N GLY A 268 -25.26 0.47 -24.42
CA GLY A 268 -23.92 1.05 -24.58
C GLY A 268 -23.00 0.19 -25.45
N LEU A 269 -23.32 -1.11 -25.57
CA LEU A 269 -22.67 -2.05 -26.49
C LEU A 269 -23.06 -1.79 -27.95
N ALA A 270 -24.34 -1.56 -28.26
CA ALA A 270 -24.78 -1.22 -29.62
C ALA A 270 -24.22 0.14 -30.07
N HIS A 271 -24.16 1.12 -29.16
CA HIS A 271 -23.52 2.40 -29.41
C HIS A 271 -22.03 2.23 -29.73
N LEU A 272 -21.29 1.51 -28.88
CA LEU A 272 -19.87 1.21 -29.12
C LEU A 272 -19.64 0.49 -30.46
N THR A 273 -20.47 -0.51 -30.76
CA THR A 273 -20.36 -1.29 -32.00
C THR A 273 -20.59 -0.43 -33.24
N THR A 274 -21.48 0.55 -33.15
CA THR A 274 -21.74 1.51 -34.23
C THR A 274 -20.54 2.41 -34.46
N VAL A 275 -20.00 3.01 -33.39
CA VAL A 275 -18.82 3.90 -33.45
C VAL A 275 -17.58 3.16 -33.99
N MET A 276 -17.38 1.91 -33.60
CA MET A 276 -16.28 1.08 -34.11
C MET A 276 -16.43 0.73 -35.60
N ARG A 277 -17.65 0.67 -36.13
CA ARG A 277 -17.90 0.40 -37.55
C ARG A 277 -17.72 1.64 -38.43
N THR A 278 -17.95 2.83 -37.88
CA THR A 278 -17.84 4.09 -38.63
C THR A 278 -16.42 4.63 -38.73
N HIS A 279 -15.54 4.30 -37.78
CA HIS A 279 -14.18 4.85 -37.68
C HIS A 279 -13.07 3.79 -37.87
N LYS A 280 -13.32 2.81 -38.77
CA LYS A 280 -12.41 1.71 -39.06
C LYS A 280 -11.32 2.08 -40.06
#